data_AF-A0AAW9F711-F1
#
_entry.id   AF-A0AAW9F711-F1
#
_cell.length_a   1.000
_cell.length_b   1.000
_cell.length_c   1.000
_cell.angle_alpha   90.00
_cell.angle_beta   90.00
_cell.angle_gamma   90.00
#
_symmetry.space_group_name_H-M   'P 1'
#
loop_
_entity.id
_entity.type
_entity.pdbx_description
1 polymer ?
#
loop_
_entity_poly.entity_id
_entity_poly.type
_entity_poly.pdbx_seq_one_letter_code
_entity_poly.pdbx_strand_id
1 'polypeptide(L)' 'METIIHAGFESEEFTVKRDMTVSELIDIIVEHVDSFEEAMAAADIFNPVWNAGSYEGTGWRVWFVKRDPEPVLH' A
#
# COMPACT_ATOMS: atom_id res chain seq x y z
N MET A 1 -8.75 -12.63 9.03
CA MET A 1 -8.16 -12.90 7.70
C MET A 1 -7.40 -11.65 7.33
N GLU A 2 -6.13 -11.77 6.96
CA GLU A 2 -5.37 -10.63 6.45
C GLU A 2 -5.83 -10.33 5.02
N THR A 3 -6.19 -9.08 4.75
CA THR A 3 -6.63 -8.66 3.41
C THR A 3 -5.42 -8.63 2.49
N ILE A 4 -5.41 -9.51 1.50
CA ILE A 4 -4.42 -9.49 0.43
C ILE A 4 -4.79 -8.36 -0.53
N ILE A 5 -3.85 -7.46 -0.76
CA ILE A 5 -3.94 -6.33 -1.68
C ILE A 5 -2.93 -6.50 -2.81
N HIS A 6 -3.27 -6.05 -4.00
CA HIS A 6 -2.29 -5.82 -5.05
C HIS A 6 -1.72 -4.43 -4.87
N ALA A 7 -0.43 -4.31 -4.57
CA ALA A 7 0.17 -3.04 -4.22
C ALA A 7 1.53 -2.84 -4.87
N GLY A 8 1.95 -1.57 -4.89
CA GLY A 8 3.29 -1.21 -5.27
C GLY A 8 3.80 0.01 -4.52
N PHE A 9 5.11 0.01 -4.31
CA PHE A 9 5.88 1.15 -3.81
C PHE A 9 7.01 1.39 -4.80
N GLU A 10 7.20 2.64 -5.20
CA GLU A 10 8.22 3.04 -6.16
C GLU A 10 8.92 4.29 -5.67
N SER A 11 10.24 4.26 -5.62
CA SER A 11 11.13 5.38 -5.38
C SER A 11 12.25 5.36 -6.44
N GLU A 12 13.16 6.33 -6.40
CA GLU A 12 14.30 6.37 -7.33
C GLU A 12 15.20 5.13 -7.26
N GLU A 13 15.34 4.53 -6.07
CA GLU A 13 16.27 3.42 -5.82
C GLU A 13 15.58 2.06 -5.65
N PHE A 14 14.27 2.04 -5.38
CA PHE A 14 13.55 0.84 -5.03
C PHE A 14 12.18 0.78 -5.70
N THR A 15 11.80 -0.38 -6.21
CA THR A 15 10.48 -0.61 -6.80
C THR A 15 10.02 -2.01 -6.43
N VAL A 16 8.87 -2.10 -5.80
CA VAL A 16 8.18 -3.36 -5.50
C VAL A 16 6.76 -3.28 -6.03
N LYS A 17 6.31 -4.36 -6.67
CA LYS A 17 4.93 -4.51 -7.14
C LYS A 17 4.54 -5.98 -7.04
N ARG A 18 3.71 -6.31 -6.05
CA ARG A 18 3.26 -7.69 -5.80
C ARG A 18 1.98 -7.72 -4.99
N ASP A 19 1.36 -8.89 -4.94
CA ASP A 19 0.33 -9.16 -3.95
C ASP A 19 1.00 -9.26 -2.58
N MET A 20 0.48 -8.54 -1.60
CA MET A 20 0.99 -8.49 -0.23
C MET A 20 -0.14 -8.14 0.74
N THR A 21 0.14 -8.26 2.03
CA THR A 21 -0.77 -7.77 3.07
C THR A 21 -0.62 -6.26 3.25
N VAL A 22 -1.62 -5.62 3.87
CA VAL A 22 -1.51 -4.21 4.28
C VAL A 22 -0.32 -3.99 5.21
N SER A 23 -0.06 -4.94 6.13
CA SER A 23 1.07 -4.88 7.05
C SER A 23 2.41 -4.89 6.32
N GLU A 24 2.61 -5.81 5.36
CA GLU A 24 3.84 -5.85 4.55
C GLU A 24 4.08 -4.54 3.80
N LEU A 25 3.02 -3.90 3.30
CA LEU A 25 3.15 -2.62 2.61
C LEU A 25 3.50 -1.47 3.55
N ILE A 26 2.96 -1.48 4.76
CA ILE A 26 3.33 -0.51 5.81
C ILE A 26 4.79 -0.68 6.20
N ASP A 27 5.27 -1.91 6.36
CA ASP A 27 6.67 -2.20 6.66
C ASP A 27 7.59 -1.64 5.56
N ILE A 28 7.23 -1.82 4.29
CA ILE A 28 7.99 -1.24 3.15
C ILE A 28 8.03 0.29 3.24
N ILE A 29 6.91 0.95 3.52
CA ILE A 29 6.86 2.41 3.67
C ILE A 29 7.78 2.86 4.81
N VAL A 30 7.69 2.23 5.98
CA VAL A 30 8.50 2.59 7.15
C VAL A 30 9.99 2.36 6.92
N GLU A 31 10.36 1.33 6.15
CA GLU A 31 11.76 1.04 5.82
C GLU A 31 12.38 2.02 4.81
N HIS A 32 11.58 2.57 3.89
CA HIS A 32 12.08 3.34 2.74
C HIS A 32 11.72 4.83 2.75
N VAL A 33 10.87 5.28 3.68
CA VAL A 33 10.44 6.67 3.80
C VAL A 33 11.03 7.29 5.07
N ASP A 34 11.98 8.20 4.90
CA ASP A 34 12.65 8.87 6.02
C ASP A 34 11.74 9.84 6.79
N SER A 35 10.69 10.35 6.14
CA SER A 35 9.75 11.29 6.73
C SER A 35 8.60 10.57 7.43
N PHE A 36 8.57 10.65 8.76
CA PHE A 36 7.46 10.11 9.56
C PHE A 36 6.11 10.74 9.18
N GLU A 37 6.08 12.03 8.83
CA GLU A 37 4.86 12.73 8.42
C GLU A 37 4.32 12.18 7.09
N GLU A 38 5.21 11.96 6.11
CA GLU A 38 4.80 11.38 4.82
C GLU A 38 4.38 9.90 4.98
N ALA A 39 5.09 9.13 5.81
CA ALA A 39 4.74 7.75 6.10
C ALA A 39 3.34 7.63 6.74
N MET A 40 3.01 8.54 7.67
CA MET A 40 1.69 8.58 8.31
C MET A 40 0.60 9.01 7.31
N ALA A 41 0.86 9.99 6.45
CA ALA A 41 -0.07 10.41 5.40
C ALA A 41 -0.34 9.29 4.38
N ALA A 42 0.68 8.51 4.04
CA ALA A 42 0.52 7.32 3.21
C ALA A 42 -0.20 6.18 3.94
N ALA A 43 -0.04 6.03 5.25
CA ALA A 43 -0.80 5.03 5.99
C ALA A 43 -2.32 5.32 5.94
N ASP A 44 -2.70 6.60 5.83
CA ASP A 44 -4.09 7.06 5.78
C ASP A 44 -4.84 6.54 4.54
N ILE A 45 -4.14 6.21 3.45
CA ILE A 45 -4.78 5.61 2.26
C ILE A 45 -5.26 4.18 2.53
N PHE A 46 -4.75 3.48 3.56
CA PHE A 46 -5.16 2.11 3.92
C PHE A 46 -6.48 2.05 4.70
N ASN A 47 -7.39 2.98 4.41
CA ASN A 47 -8.71 2.99 5.02
C ASN A 47 -9.47 1.68 4.68
N PRO A 48 -10.03 0.96 5.68
CA PRO A 48 -10.80 -0.27 5.46
C PRO A 48 -11.98 -0.09 4.50
N VAL A 49 -12.47 1.14 4.30
CA VAL A 49 -13.58 1.47 3.40
C VAL A 49 -13.14 1.52 1.92
N TRP A 50 -11.87 1.77 1.62
CA TRP A 50 -11.43 2.05 0.25
C TRP A 50 -10.99 0.79 -0.48
N ASN A 51 -11.40 0.64 -1.75
CA ASN A 51 -11.01 -0.50 -2.58
C ASN A 51 -9.69 -0.27 -3.32
N ALA A 52 -9.25 0.97 -3.42
CA ALA A 52 -7.95 1.33 -3.96
C ALA A 52 -7.54 2.68 -3.39
N GLY A 53 -6.26 2.97 -3.43
CA GLY A 53 -5.71 4.26 -3.03
C GLY A 53 -4.30 4.44 -3.57
N SER A 54 -3.87 5.68 -3.67
CA SER A 54 -2.50 6.04 -4.03
C SER A 54 -2.07 7.28 -3.25
N TYR A 55 -0.81 7.32 -2.89
CA TYR A 55 -0.16 8.46 -2.27
C TYR A 55 1.16 8.74 -3.00
N GLU A 56 1.41 10.00 -3.30
CA GLU A 56 2.65 10.46 -3.92
C GLU A 56 3.36 11.36 -2.90
N GLY A 57 4.52 10.89 -2.45
CA GLY A 57 5.41 11.63 -1.54
C GLY A 57 6.58 12.24 -2.30
N THR A 58 7.56 12.75 -1.58
CA THR A 58 8.72 13.41 -2.18
C THR A 58 9.70 12.38 -2.73
N GLY A 59 9.63 12.09 -4.04
CA GLY A 59 10.55 11.16 -4.70
C GLY A 59 10.16 9.68 -4.58
N TRP A 60 8.93 9.43 -4.12
CA TRP A 60 8.37 8.09 -4.03
C TRP A 60 6.84 8.11 -4.18
N ARG A 61 6.26 6.96 -4.51
CA ARG A 61 4.82 6.76 -4.60
C ARG A 61 4.45 5.38 -4.08
N VAL A 62 3.27 5.29 -3.47
CA VAL A 62 2.67 4.03 -3.05
C VAL A 62 1.23 3.94 -3.53
N TRP A 63 0.80 2.74 -3.88
CA TRP A 63 -0.58 2.49 -4.29
C TRP A 63 -1.01 1.08 -3.91
N PHE A 64 -2.32 0.89 -3.76
CA PHE A 64 -2.91 -0.43 -3.57
C PHE A 64 -4.27 -0.54 -4.26
N VAL A 65 -4.64 -1.78 -4.53
CA VAL A 65 -5.97 -2.21 -4.97
C VAL A 65 -6.32 -3.46 -4.17
N LYS A 66 -7.45 -3.43 -3.46
CA LYS A 66 -8.02 -4.64 -2.85
C LYS A 66 -8.42 -5.60 -3.96
N ARG A 67 -7.99 -6.85 -3.84
CA ARG A 67 -8.72 -7.90 -4.54
C ARG A 67 -10.01 -8.09 -3.77
N ASP A 68 -11.14 -7.80 -4.40
CA ASP A 68 -12.41 -8.31 -3.88
C ASP A 68 -12.21 -9.81 -3.62
N PRO A 69 -12.59 -10.34 -2.44
CA PRO A 69 -12.73 -11.78 -2.32
C PRO A 69 -13.67 -12.19 -3.46
N GLU A 70 -13.23 -13.13 -4.31
CA GLU A 70 -14.07 -13.65 -5.38
C GLU A 70 -15.46 -13.87 -4.81
N PRO A 71 -16.53 -13.33 -5.44
CA PRO A 71 -17.87 -13.55 -4.94
C PRO A 71 -18.03 -15.06 -4.83
N VAL A 72 -18.23 -15.54 -3.60
CA VAL A 72 -18.59 -16.93 -3.37
C VAL A 72 -19.94 -17.09 -4.05
N LEU A 73 -19.92 -17.57 -5.30
CA LEU A 73 -21.11 -17.95 -6.04
C LEU A 73 -21.70 -19.14 -5.29
N HIS A 74 -22.68 -18.86 -4.43
CA HIS A 74 -23.53 -19.85 -3.78
C HIS A 74 -24.56 -20.41 -4.76
#